data_AF-A0A420E6B9-F1
#
_entry.id   AF-A0A420E6B9-F1
#
_cell.length_a   1.000
_cell.length_b   1.000
_cell.length_c   1.000
_cell.angle_alpha   90.00
_cell.angle_beta   90.00
_cell.angle_gamma   90.00
#
_symmetry.space_group_name_H-M   'P 1'
#
loop_
_entity.id
_entity.type
_entity.pdbx_description
1 polymer ?
#
loop_
_entity_poly.entity_id
_entity_poly.type
_entity_poly.pdbx_seq_one_letter_code
_entity_poly.pdbx_strand_id
1 'polypeptide(L)'
;MNDLVEKLRVVVRAEFALLKSEARRTRSQLVLSGLTIGCVLLAIVALNVGMYFHFTGASVERDAALSVLLINVIIALIPWFLAQRIKPGPEEDILIEIRDKTALSLEKSASDIFSPSKALSLSSPLLGLVMQTFNKTKSKK
;
A
#
# COMPACT_ATOMS: atom_id res chain seq x y z
N MET A 1 26.24 -3.54 13.87
CA MET A 1 24.87 -3.41 14.45
C MET A 1 24.30 -2.01 14.24
N ASN A 2 25.04 -0.92 14.49
CA ASN A 2 24.54 0.45 14.27
C ASN A 2 24.11 0.76 12.83
N ASP A 3 24.87 0.32 11.82
CA ASP A 3 24.54 0.51 10.39
C ASP A 3 23.20 -0.13 9.97
N LEU A 4 22.84 -1.25 10.61
CA LEU A 4 21.61 -2.00 10.30
C LEU A 4 20.38 -1.28 10.89
N VAL A 5 20.52 -0.71 12.09
CA VAL A 5 19.49 0.13 12.73
C VAL A 5 19.27 1.43 11.96
N GLU A 6 20.35 2.00 11.40
CA GLU A 6 20.29 3.23 10.62
C GLU A 6 19.59 3.01 9.27
N LYS A 7 19.93 1.92 8.56
CA LYS A 7 19.22 1.49 7.34
C LYS A 7 17.76 1.16 7.59
N LEU A 8 17.43 0.47 8.70
CA LEU A 8 16.04 0.18 9.07
C LEU A 8 15.24 1.46 9.33
N ARG A 9 15.84 2.46 9.99
CA ARG A 9 15.21 3.75 10.25
C ARG A 9 14.92 4.52 8.97
N VAL A 10 15.81 4.45 7.98
CA VAL A 10 15.60 5.06 6.66
C VAL A 10 14.44 4.39 5.92
N VAL A 11 14.36 3.05 5.93
CA VAL A 11 13.25 2.30 5.33
C VAL A 11 11.92 2.64 6.00
N VAL A 12 11.86 2.62 7.33
CA VAL A 12 10.63 2.95 8.07
C VAL A 12 10.19 4.39 7.79
N ARG A 13 11.12 5.34 7.67
CA ARG A 13 10.80 6.73 7.34
C ARG A 13 10.28 6.90 5.92
N ALA A 14 10.79 6.11 4.97
CA ALA A 14 10.30 6.07 3.60
C ALA A 14 8.89 5.46 3.52
N GLU A 15 8.62 4.36 4.23
CA GLU A 15 7.29 3.77 4.33
C GLU A 15 6.28 4.71 5.00
N PHE A 16 6.70 5.42 6.05
CA PHE A 16 5.83 6.38 6.73
C PHE A 16 5.52 7.61 5.85
N ALA A 17 6.46 8.00 4.99
CA ALA A 17 6.26 9.08 4.02
C ALA A 17 5.29 8.63 2.89
N LEU A 18 5.46 7.40 2.38
CA LEU A 18 4.55 6.76 1.42
C LEU A 18 3.13 6.62 1.98
N LEU A 19 2.99 6.10 3.20
CA LEU A 19 1.69 5.96 3.86
C LEU A 19 0.98 7.31 4.03
N LYS A 20 1.73 8.39 4.30
CA LYS A 20 1.17 9.73 4.46
C LYS A 20 0.70 10.32 3.12
N SER A 21 1.41 10.08 2.02
CA SER A 21 0.97 10.53 0.68
C SER A 21 -0.23 9.73 0.19
N GLU A 22 -0.22 8.42 0.42
CA GLU A 22 -1.31 7.51 0.06
C GLU A 22 -2.59 7.85 0.84
N ALA A 23 -2.49 8.08 2.15
CA ALA A 23 -3.64 8.48 2.99
C ALA A 23 -4.32 9.77 2.52
N ARG A 24 -3.57 10.73 1.97
CA ARG A 24 -4.13 11.99 1.44
C ARG A 24 -4.86 11.76 0.13
N ARG A 25 -4.34 10.87 -0.73
CA ARG A 25 -5.01 10.45 -1.98
C ARG A 25 -6.28 9.67 -1.72
N THR A 26 -6.24 8.70 -0.81
CA THR A 26 -7.40 7.86 -0.50
C THR A 26 -8.57 8.71 -0.02
N ARG A 27 -8.33 9.80 0.72
CA ARG A 27 -9.40 10.74 1.10
C ARG A 27 -10.06 11.42 -0.10
N SER A 28 -9.28 11.98 -1.03
CA SER A 28 -9.84 12.64 -2.22
C SER A 28 -10.54 11.64 -3.14
N GLN A 29 -9.99 10.44 -3.30
CA GLN A 29 -10.60 9.37 -4.09
C GLN A 29 -11.88 8.83 -3.45
N LEU A 30 -11.93 8.69 -2.12
CA LEU A 30 -13.14 8.29 -1.38
C LEU A 30 -14.26 9.32 -1.51
N VAL A 31 -13.94 10.63 -1.47
CA VAL A 31 -14.95 11.68 -1.65
C VAL A 31 -15.51 11.66 -3.07
N LEU A 32 -14.65 11.60 -4.09
CA LEU A 32 -15.07 11.53 -5.50
C LEU A 32 -15.85 10.24 -5.81
N SER A 33 -15.38 9.11 -5.28
CA SER A 33 -16.06 7.81 -5.43
C SER A 33 -17.40 7.82 -4.70
N GLY A 34 -17.47 8.37 -3.49
CA GLY A 34 -18.70 8.49 -2.71
C GLY A 34 -19.74 9.36 -3.41
N LEU A 35 -19.32 10.49 -3.98
CA LEU A 35 -20.19 11.37 -4.78
C LEU A 35 -20.73 10.63 -6.02
N THR A 36 -19.87 9.88 -6.71
CA THR A 36 -20.27 9.09 -7.89
C THR A 36 -21.31 8.04 -7.51
N ILE A 37 -21.06 7.28 -6.45
CA ILE A 37 -21.99 6.25 -5.94
C ILE A 37 -23.34 6.89 -5.56
N GLY A 38 -23.32 8.04 -4.90
CA GLY A 38 -24.52 8.79 -4.53
C GLY A 38 -25.35 9.21 -5.75
N CYS A 39 -24.73 9.77 -6.79
CA CYS A 39 -25.43 10.14 -8.02
C CYS A 39 -26.01 8.93 -8.76
N VAL A 40 -25.28 7.80 -8.79
CA VAL A 40 -25.77 6.55 -9.41
C VAL A 40 -27.00 6.01 -8.68
N LEU A 41 -26.98 6.03 -7.34
CA LEU A 41 -28.14 5.65 -6.53
C LEU A 41 -29.37 6.51 -6.83
N LEU A 42 -29.19 7.83 -6.91
CA LEU A 42 -30.29 8.74 -7.28
C LEU A 42 -30.79 8.50 -8.71
N ALA A 43 -29.90 8.16 -9.66
CA ALA A 43 -30.30 7.80 -11.02
C ALA A 43 -31.14 6.52 -11.04
N ILE A 44 -30.82 5.51 -10.22
CA ILE A 44 -31.61 4.27 -10.10
C ILE A 44 -33.01 4.58 -9.53
N VAL A 45 -33.10 5.44 -8.51
CA VAL A 45 -34.40 5.86 -7.95
C VAL A 45 -35.22 6.58 -9.02
N ALA A 46 -34.62 7.53 -9.74
CA ALA A 46 -35.29 8.25 -10.83
C ALA A 46 -35.73 7.31 -11.95
N LEU A 47 -34.93 6.29 -12.28
CA LEU A 47 -35.30 5.25 -13.26
C LEU A 47 -36.53 4.47 -12.80
N ASN A 48 -36.56 4.07 -11.53
CA ASN A 48 -37.66 3.31 -10.95
C ASN A 48 -38.95 4.14 -10.95
N VAL A 49 -38.87 5.40 -10.53
CA VAL A 49 -39.99 6.35 -10.56
C VAL A 49 -40.47 6.61 -11.99
N GLY A 50 -39.55 6.78 -12.94
CA GLY A 50 -39.87 6.94 -14.36
C GLY A 50 -40.58 5.70 -14.94
N MET A 51 -40.14 4.49 -14.56
CA MET A 51 -40.83 3.25 -14.92
C MET A 51 -42.24 3.17 -14.33
N TYR A 52 -42.41 3.56 -13.07
CA TYR A 52 -43.73 3.61 -12.43
C TYR A 52 -44.67 4.53 -13.21
N PHE A 53 -44.24 5.75 -13.55
CA PHE A 53 -45.06 6.70 -14.31
C PHE A 53 -45.31 6.26 -15.75
N HIS A 54 -44.42 5.45 -16.34
CA HIS A 54 -44.67 4.82 -17.63
C HIS A 54 -45.86 3.87 -17.56
N PHE A 55 -45.99 3.08 -16.49
CA PHE A 55 -47.12 2.16 -16.31
C PHE A 55 -48.43 2.86 -15.95
N THR A 56 -48.38 4.00 -15.25
CA THR A 56 -49.59 4.75 -14.90
C THR A 56 -50.09 5.68 -16.01
N GLY A 57 -49.36 5.80 -17.12
CA GLY A 57 -49.71 6.68 -18.24
C GLY A 57 -49.48 8.18 -17.97
N ALA A 58 -48.82 8.52 -16.88
CA ALA A 58 -48.49 9.88 -16.47
C ALA A 58 -47.25 10.39 -17.24
N SER A 59 -47.46 10.87 -18.46
CA SER A 59 -46.39 11.17 -19.42
C SER A 59 -45.49 12.34 -18.98
N VAL A 60 -46.05 13.38 -18.37
CA VAL A 60 -45.28 14.57 -17.94
C VAL A 60 -44.34 14.22 -16.79
N GLU A 61 -44.84 13.46 -15.82
CA GLU A 61 -44.10 13.01 -14.64
C GLU A 61 -43.01 11.99 -15.02
N ARG A 62 -43.30 11.13 -16.00
CA ARG A 62 -42.31 10.23 -16.60
C ARG A 62 -41.16 11.02 -17.23
N ASP A 63 -41.48 12.00 -18.06
CA ASP A 63 -40.47 12.79 -18.78
C ASP A 63 -39.62 13.62 -17.81
N ALA A 64 -40.24 14.13 -16.74
CA ALA A 64 -39.52 14.78 -15.64
C ALA A 64 -38.55 13.80 -14.93
N ALA A 65 -39.00 12.61 -14.57
CA ALA A 65 -38.17 11.60 -13.92
C ALA A 65 -37.00 11.13 -14.80
N LEU A 66 -37.24 10.95 -16.11
CA LEU A 66 -36.19 10.60 -17.07
C LEU A 66 -35.18 11.74 -17.26
N SER A 67 -35.63 12.99 -17.22
CA SER A 67 -34.74 14.16 -17.27
C SER A 67 -33.83 14.21 -16.04
N VAL A 68 -34.39 13.96 -14.84
CA VAL A 68 -33.61 13.87 -13.59
C VAL A 68 -32.60 12.73 -13.65
N LEU A 69 -32.99 11.57 -14.20
CA LEU A 69 -32.07 10.46 -14.43
C LEU A 69 -30.90 10.88 -15.32
N LEU A 70 -31.19 11.50 -16.47
CA LEU A 70 -30.17 11.91 -17.43
C LEU A 70 -29.17 12.89 -16.78
N ILE A 71 -29.68 13.87 -16.04
CA ILE A 71 -28.88 14.86 -15.33
C ILE A 71 -27.98 14.17 -14.28
N ASN A 72 -28.52 13.26 -13.48
CA ASN A 72 -27.74 12.54 -12.48
C ASN A 72 -26.64 11.66 -13.11
N VAL A 73 -26.91 11.03 -14.25
CA VAL A 73 -25.91 10.24 -14.99
C VAL A 73 -24.79 11.14 -15.51
N ILE A 74 -25.12 12.31 -16.09
CA ILE A 74 -24.12 13.27 -16.56
C ILE A 74 -23.26 13.79 -15.40
N ILE A 75 -23.89 14.14 -14.27
CA ILE A 75 -23.17 14.60 -13.08
C ILE A 75 -22.29 13.49 -12.51
N ALA A 76 -22.72 12.23 -12.53
CA ALA A 76 -21.92 11.09 -12.07
C ALA A 76 -20.69 10.81 -12.95
N LEU A 77 -20.76 11.08 -14.26
CA LEU A 77 -19.65 10.84 -15.20
C LEU A 77 -18.43 11.72 -14.88
N ILE A 78 -18.65 12.97 -14.46
CA ILE A 78 -17.56 13.92 -14.16
C ILE A 78 -16.61 13.38 -13.07
N PRO A 79 -17.07 13.10 -11.82
CA PRO A 79 -16.21 12.57 -10.77
C PRO A 79 -15.68 11.18 -11.09
N TRP A 80 -16.42 10.35 -11.85
CA TRP A 80 -15.93 9.06 -12.33
C TRP A 80 -14.70 9.22 -13.23
N PHE A 81 -14.75 10.09 -14.25
CA PHE A 81 -13.60 10.38 -15.11
C PHE A 81 -12.46 11.04 -14.35
N LEU A 82 -12.75 11.93 -13.40
CA LEU A 82 -11.73 12.54 -12.55
C LEU A 82 -11.05 11.50 -11.66
N ALA A 83 -11.79 10.57 -11.07
CA ALA A 83 -11.25 9.51 -10.22
C ALA A 83 -10.30 8.58 -11.00
N GLN A 84 -10.62 8.28 -12.26
CA GLN A 84 -9.73 7.49 -13.14
C GLN A 84 -8.43 8.21 -13.52
N ARG A 85 -8.41 9.55 -13.48
CA ARG A 85 -7.23 10.37 -13.79
C ARG A 85 -6.27 10.49 -12.60
N ILE A 86 -6.67 10.09 -11.40
CA ILE A 86 -5.79 10.06 -10.22
C ILE A 86 -4.82 8.88 -10.36
N LYS A 87 -3.73 9.08 -11.11
CA LYS A 87 -2.60 8.14 -11.20
C LYS A 87 -1.63 8.36 -10.02
N PRO A 88 -0.86 7.34 -9.60
CA PRO A 88 0.29 7.52 -8.72
C PRO A 88 1.26 8.55 -9.32
N GLY A 89 1.87 9.36 -8.45
CA GLY A 89 2.75 10.45 -8.88
C GLY A 89 4.17 9.91 -9.10
N PRO A 90 5.01 10.56 -9.92
CA PRO A 90 6.40 10.13 -10.14
C PRO A 90 7.21 10.05 -8.83
N GLU A 91 6.85 10.82 -7.80
CA GLU A 91 7.46 10.72 -6.47
C GLU A 91 7.18 9.39 -5.75
N GLU A 92 6.02 8.79 -6.02
CA GLU A 92 5.59 7.52 -5.43
C GLU A 92 6.32 6.34 -6.10
N ASP A 93 6.51 6.41 -7.41
CA ASP A 93 7.31 5.44 -8.18
C ASP A 93 8.77 5.42 -7.72
N ILE A 94 9.36 6.59 -7.45
CA ILE A 94 10.74 6.71 -6.93
C ILE A 94 10.84 6.12 -5.52
N LEU A 95 9.83 6.35 -4.67
CA LEU A 95 9.81 5.81 -3.31
C LEU A 95 9.62 4.28 -3.29
N ILE A 96 8.83 3.73 -4.21
CA ILE A 96 8.71 2.28 -4.43
C ILE A 96 10.05 1.72 -4.90
N GLU A 97 10.73 2.39 -5.84
CA GLU A 97 12.04 1.96 -6.33
C GLU A 97 13.11 1.99 -5.22
N ILE A 98 13.09 2.99 -4.34
CA ILE A 98 13.96 3.07 -3.17
C ILE A 98 13.63 1.94 -2.19
N ARG A 99 12.36 1.66 -1.90
CA ARG A 99 11.96 0.54 -1.04
C ARG A 99 12.48 -0.79 -1.59
N ASP A 100 12.26 -1.06 -2.87
CA ASP A 100 12.61 -2.33 -3.49
C ASP A 100 14.14 -2.52 -3.57
N LYS A 101 14.89 -1.45 -3.92
CA LYS A 101 16.37 -1.47 -3.90
C LYS A 101 16.94 -1.67 -2.50
N THR A 102 16.29 -1.09 -1.49
CA THR A 102 16.75 -1.19 -0.10
C THR A 102 16.39 -2.54 0.51
N ALA A 103 15.21 -3.11 0.21
CA ALA A 103 14.80 -4.44 0.63
C ALA A 103 15.75 -5.52 0.08
N LEU A 104 16.10 -5.45 -1.21
CA LEU A 104 17.10 -6.34 -1.83
C LEU A 104 18.48 -6.23 -1.17
N SER A 105 18.87 -5.01 -0.78
CA SER A 105 20.15 -4.76 -0.09
C SER A 105 20.17 -5.30 1.35
N LEU A 106 19.03 -5.26 2.05
CA LEU A 106 18.87 -5.86 3.37
C LEU A 106 18.87 -7.39 3.31
N GLU A 107 18.18 -7.98 2.34
CA GLU A 107 18.17 -9.44 2.14
C GLU A 107 19.59 -9.97 1.89
N LYS A 108 20.34 -9.31 1.00
CA LYS A 108 21.73 -9.65 0.72
C LYS A 108 22.65 -9.48 1.94
N SER A 109 22.43 -8.43 2.73
CA SER A 109 23.18 -8.22 3.98
C SER A 109 22.83 -9.26 5.05
N ALA A 110 21.57 -9.72 5.11
CA ALA A 110 21.12 -10.75 6.03
C ALA A 110 21.68 -12.13 5.64
N SER A 111 21.70 -12.48 4.35
CA SER A 111 22.30 -13.73 3.86
C SER A 111 23.81 -13.80 4.08
N ASP A 112 24.52 -12.66 3.96
CA ASP A 112 25.96 -12.58 4.23
C ASP A 112 26.30 -12.70 5.74
N ILE A 113 25.36 -12.32 6.61
CA ILE A 113 25.48 -12.51 8.07
C ILE A 113 25.12 -13.94 8.47
N PHE A 114 24.13 -14.56 7.82
CA PHE A 114 23.71 -15.94 8.05
C PHE A 114 24.51 -17.00 7.28
N SER A 115 25.53 -16.59 6.50
CA SER A 115 26.38 -17.51 5.78
C SER A 115 27.20 -18.40 6.74
N PRO A 116 27.10 -19.75 6.63
CA PRO A 116 27.72 -20.71 7.57
C PRO A 116 29.26 -20.67 7.59
N SER A 117 29.89 -19.96 6.65
CA SER A 117 31.34 -19.76 6.61
C SER A 117 31.87 -18.95 7.81
N LYS A 118 31.12 -17.98 8.33
CA LYS A 118 31.52 -17.22 9.54
C LYS A 118 31.34 -18.02 10.83
N ALA A 119 30.32 -18.88 10.90
CA ALA A 119 30.14 -19.80 12.02
C ALA A 119 31.29 -20.81 12.14
N LEU A 120 31.84 -21.26 11.01
CA LEU A 120 33.03 -22.15 10.98
C LEU A 120 34.34 -21.43 11.36
N SER A 121 34.45 -20.13 11.09
CA SER A 121 35.64 -19.35 11.50
C SER A 121 35.67 -19.03 13.00
N LEU A 122 34.52 -19.07 13.69
CA LEU A 122 34.41 -18.85 15.14
C LEU A 122 34.56 -20.13 15.98
N SER A 123 34.43 -21.32 15.38
CA SER A 123 34.67 -22.59 16.08
C SER A 123 36.16 -22.90 16.25
N SER A 124 37.02 -22.39 15.36
CA SER A 124 38.47 -22.62 15.41
C SER A 124 39.16 -21.99 16.64
N PRO A 125 38.87 -20.73 17.03
CA PRO A 125 39.41 -20.13 18.25
C PRO A 125 38.84 -20.77 19.52
N LEU A 126 37.55 -21.17 19.51
CA LEU A 126 36.90 -21.79 20.66
C LEU A 126 37.45 -23.19 20.96
N LEU A 127 37.75 -24.00 19.93
CA LEU A 127 38.44 -25.28 20.10
C LEU A 127 39.86 -25.10 20.68
N GLY A 128 40.58 -24.05 20.28
CA GLY A 128 41.87 -23.70 20.87
C GLY A 128 41.77 -23.34 22.35
N LEU A 129 40.76 -22.57 22.74
CA LEU A 129 40.49 -22.16 24.13
C LEU A 129 40.05 -23.33 25.02
N VAL A 130 39.25 -24.26 24.48
CA VAL A 130 38.85 -25.50 25.18
C VAL A 130 40.05 -26.43 25.35
N MET A 131 40.89 -26.60 24.33
CA MET A 131 42.13 -27.38 24.47
C MET A 131 43.08 -26.79 25.51
N GLN A 132 43.19 -25.46 25.59
CA GLN A 132 44.06 -24.80 26.57
C GLN A 132 43.57 -24.95 28.01
N THR A 133 42.26 -24.92 28.23
CA THR A 133 41.67 -25.15 29.56
C THR A 133 41.84 -26.59 30.03
N PHE A 134 41.71 -27.58 29.15
CA PHE A 134 41.95 -28.99 29.48
C PHE A 134 43.43 -29.32 29.79
N ASN A 135 44.39 -28.69 29.10
CA ASN A 135 45.80 -28.93 29.37
C ASN A 135 46.25 -28.36 30.74
N LYS A 136 45.64 -27.24 31.16
CA LYS A 136 45.92 -26.62 32.46
C LYS A 136 45.40 -27.44 33.65
N THR A 137 44.40 -28.28 33.44
CA THR A 137 43.83 -29.15 34.50
C THR A 137 44.64 -30.42 34.73
N LYS A 138 45.39 -30.91 33.72
CA LYS A 138 46.26 -32.09 33.86
C LYS A 138 47.59 -31.81 34.56
N SER A 139 48.06 -30.56 34.62
CA SER A 139 49.33 -30.19 35.27
C SER A 139 49.23 -30.00 36.79
N LYS A 140 48.08 -30.31 37.40
CA LYS A 140 47.84 -30.16 38.86
C LYS A 140 47.55 -31.49 39.58
N LYS A 141 47.90 -32.63 38.96
CA LYS A 141 47.93 -33.94 39.63
C LYS A 141 49.33 -34.52 39.58
#